data_AF-A0A9W8N6X1-F1
#
_entry.id   AF-A0A9W8N6X1-F1
#
_cell.length_a   1.000
_cell.length_b   1.000
_cell.length_c   1.000
_cell.angle_alpha   90.00
_cell.angle_beta   90.00
_cell.angle_gamma   90.00
#
_symmetry.space_group_name_H-M   'P 1'
#
loop_
_entity.id
_entity.type
_entity.pdbx_description
1 polymer ?
#
loop_
_entity_poly.entity_id
_entity_poly.type
_entity_poly.pdbx_seq_one_letter_code
_entity_poly.pdbx_strand_id
1 'polypeptide(L)'
;MSRFADASRFPAFYELPSTVDSETADSLSLDKSWCLLAQIKENMTITKPTLIVTDRKGVDFALLFEDGVSLKGFRKGYTVAIPGARRTDREGEGKKAVVRVPAGRGAEVKVSTQRLF
;
A
#
# COMPACT_ATOMS: atom_id res chain seq x y z
N MET A 1 -5.07 17.01 -17.03
CA MET A 1 -3.91 16.95 -16.12
C MET A 1 -4.32 16.15 -14.89
N SER A 2 -3.92 14.88 -14.77
CA SER A 2 -4.45 13.93 -13.80
C SER A 2 -4.06 14.30 -12.36
N ARG A 3 -5.04 14.53 -11.49
CA ARG A 3 -4.87 14.84 -10.05
C ARG A 3 -4.10 13.79 -9.24
N PHE A 4 -3.81 12.63 -9.85
CA PHE A 4 -3.12 11.48 -9.23
C PHE A 4 -1.63 11.39 -9.62
N ALA A 5 -1.10 12.38 -10.35
CA ALA A 5 0.30 12.41 -10.78
C ALA A 5 1.26 13.03 -9.76
N ASP A 6 0.76 13.73 -8.73
CA ASP A 6 1.57 14.39 -7.69
C ASP A 6 2.35 13.36 -6.86
N ALA A 7 3.67 13.27 -7.07
CA ALA A 7 4.53 12.34 -6.31
C ALA A 7 4.64 12.69 -4.82
N SER A 8 4.42 13.95 -4.45
CA SER A 8 4.39 14.40 -3.04
C SER A 8 3.19 13.86 -2.26
N ARG A 9 2.06 13.59 -2.93
CA ARG A 9 0.85 13.01 -2.35
C ARG A 9 0.72 11.51 -2.64
N PHE A 10 1.25 11.07 -3.78
CA PHE A 10 1.20 9.68 -4.24
C PHE A 10 2.62 9.18 -4.51
N PRO A 11 3.41 8.97 -3.44
CA PRO A 11 4.77 8.47 -3.56
C PRO A 11 4.77 7.04 -4.07
N ALA A 12 5.84 6.67 -4.75
CA ALA A 12 6.04 5.31 -5.24
C ALA A 12 6.47 4.35 -4.12
N PHE A 13 6.40 3.04 -4.33
CA PHE A 13 6.82 2.02 -3.34
C PHE A 13 8.23 2.28 -2.77
N TYR A 14 9.20 2.63 -3.63
CA TYR A 14 10.58 2.92 -3.21
C TYR A 14 10.75 4.27 -2.50
N GLU A 15 9.74 5.13 -2.53
CA GLU A 15 9.73 6.43 -1.85
C GLU A 15 9.05 6.33 -0.47
N LEU A 16 8.46 5.18 -0.15
CA LEU A 16 7.83 4.95 1.16
C LEU A 16 8.88 4.81 2.26
N PRO A 17 8.60 5.37 3.46
CA PRO A 17 9.46 5.15 4.61
C PRO A 17 9.42 3.67 5.04
N SER A 18 10.58 3.16 5.43
CA SER A 18 10.72 1.81 5.96
C SER A 18 10.16 1.73 7.38
N THR A 19 9.58 0.58 7.75
CA THR A 19 9.06 0.35 9.11
C THR A 19 10.13 0.46 10.20
N VAL A 20 11.41 0.20 9.87
CA VAL A 20 12.54 0.28 10.81
C VAL A 20 12.95 1.72 11.16
N ASP A 21 12.63 2.72 10.33
CA ASP A 21 12.95 4.13 10.59
C ASP A 21 11.88 4.83 11.46
N SER A 22 10.90 4.09 11.99
CA SER A 22 9.63 4.66 12.47
C SER A 22 9.36 4.57 13.96
N GLU A 23 10.32 4.22 14.81
CA GLU A 23 10.13 4.39 16.27
C GLU A 23 10.09 5.88 16.67
N THR A 24 10.56 6.80 15.82
CA THR A 24 10.57 8.26 16.12
C THR A 24 9.44 9.04 15.43
N ALA A 25 8.61 8.41 14.60
CA ALA A 25 7.66 9.08 13.70
C ALA A 25 6.17 8.88 14.06
N ASP A 26 5.89 8.32 15.25
CA ASP A 26 4.53 7.96 15.66
C ASP A 26 3.82 9.04 16.50
N SER A 27 4.52 10.11 16.90
CA SER A 27 3.94 11.16 17.77
C SER A 27 3.52 12.46 17.06
N LEU A 28 3.76 12.58 15.76
CA LEU A 28 3.41 13.79 14.99
C LEU A 28 2.96 13.39 13.59
N SER A 29 1.66 13.23 13.35
CA SER A 29 0.96 13.74 12.15
C SER A 29 -0.39 13.03 11.87
N LEU A 30 -1.46 13.67 12.36
CA LEU A 30 -2.76 13.65 11.69
C LEU A 30 -2.70 14.30 10.27
N ASP A 31 -1.54 14.81 9.86
CA ASP A 31 -1.28 15.59 8.63
C ASP A 31 -0.41 14.89 7.56
N LYS A 32 -0.14 13.58 7.66
CA LYS A 32 0.61 12.87 6.60
C LYS A 32 -0.29 12.57 5.40
N SER A 33 -0.43 13.60 4.57
CA SER A 33 -1.22 13.70 3.33
C SER A 33 -0.67 12.86 2.18
N TRP A 34 -0.14 11.66 2.44
CA TRP A 34 0.31 10.76 1.38
C TRP A 34 -0.44 9.44 1.37
N CYS A 35 -0.64 8.95 0.15
CA CYS A 35 -1.38 7.75 -0.12
C CYS A 35 -0.66 6.99 -1.24
N LEU A 36 -0.32 5.73 -1.00
CA LEU A 36 0.20 4.90 -2.07
C LEU A 36 -0.96 4.47 -2.97
N LEU A 37 -0.84 4.71 -4.27
CA LEU A 37 -1.81 4.20 -5.25
C LEU A 37 -1.20 2.98 -5.94
N ALA A 38 -1.91 1.86 -5.90
CA ALA A 38 -1.44 0.65 -6.53
C ALA A 38 -2.59 -0.09 -7.21
N GLN A 39 -2.33 -0.75 -8.33
CA GLN A 39 -3.34 -1.51 -9.06
C GLN A 39 -3.29 -2.97 -8.62
N ILE A 40 -4.45 -3.56 -8.32
CA ILE A 40 -4.55 -4.96 -7.93
C ILE A 40 -4.25 -5.84 -9.14
N LYS A 41 -3.19 -6.63 -9.06
CA LYS A 41 -2.87 -7.68 -10.02
C LYS A 41 -3.52 -9.00 -9.66
N GLU A 42 -3.45 -9.38 -8.39
CA GLU A 42 -3.88 -10.69 -7.93
C GLU A 42 -4.26 -10.67 -6.44
N ASN A 43 -5.18 -11.55 -6.05
CA ASN A 43 -5.49 -11.80 -4.66
C ASN A 43 -4.82 -13.12 -4.25
N MET A 44 -3.82 -13.04 -3.35
CA MET A 44 -3.04 -14.17 -2.85
C MET A 44 -3.35 -14.43 -1.37
N THR A 45 -4.60 -14.25 -0.96
CA THR A 45 -5.00 -14.50 0.43
C THR A 45 -4.99 -16.00 0.71
N ILE A 46 -4.03 -16.43 1.56
CA ILE A 46 -3.93 -17.82 2.05
C ILE A 46 -4.37 -17.87 3.51
N THR A 47 -3.64 -17.20 4.40
CA THR A 47 -3.93 -17.14 5.85
C THR A 47 -4.23 -15.72 6.33
N LYS A 48 -3.50 -14.73 5.77
CA LYS A 48 -3.74 -13.31 6.00
C LYS A 48 -4.16 -12.63 4.69
N PRO A 49 -5.04 -11.61 4.74
CA PRO A 49 -5.45 -10.90 3.55
C PRO A 49 -4.23 -10.31 2.85
N THR A 50 -3.93 -10.81 1.65
CA THR A 50 -2.73 -10.45 0.89
C THR A 50 -3.10 -10.21 -0.57
N LEU A 51 -2.75 -9.02 -1.08
CA LEU A 51 -2.96 -8.65 -2.47
C LEU A 51 -1.61 -8.42 -3.14
N ILE A 52 -1.46 -8.89 -4.37
CA ILE A 52 -0.36 -8.46 -5.23
C ILE A 52 -0.83 -7.24 -5.98
N VAL A 53 -0.10 -6.13 -5.81
CA VAL A 53 -0.44 -4.85 -6.40
C VAL A 53 0.77 -4.27 -7.13
N THR A 54 0.51 -3.40 -8.11
CA THR A 54 1.52 -2.72 -8.92
C THR A 54 1.39 -1.22 -8.76
N ASP A 55 2.47 -0.57 -8.39
CA ASP A 55 2.53 0.89 -8.27
C ASP A 55 2.44 1.59 -9.64
N ARG A 56 2.25 2.91 -9.65
CA ARG A 56 2.33 3.77 -10.85
C ARG A 56 3.65 3.69 -11.60
N LYS A 57 4.75 3.33 -10.94
CA LYS A 57 6.07 3.10 -11.56
C LYS A 57 6.26 1.68 -12.11
N GLY A 58 5.23 0.82 -12.05
CA GLY A 58 5.30 -0.57 -12.51
C GLY A 58 5.98 -1.52 -11.52
N VAL A 59 6.14 -1.10 -10.26
CA VAL A 59 6.76 -1.92 -9.20
C VAL A 59 5.71 -2.84 -8.60
N ASP A 60 5.95 -4.15 -8.66
CA ASP A 60 5.08 -5.16 -8.07
C ASP A 60 5.46 -5.42 -6.62
N PHE A 61 4.47 -5.38 -5.73
CA PHE A 61 4.66 -5.64 -4.30
C PHE A 61 3.43 -6.31 -3.68
N ALA A 62 3.63 -6.97 -2.54
CA ALA A 62 2.56 -7.58 -1.77
C ALA A 62 2.02 -6.59 -0.74
N LEU A 63 0.72 -6.34 -0.76
CA LEU A 63 0.00 -5.62 0.26
C LEU A 63 -0.56 -6.62 1.27
N LEU A 64 0.02 -6.64 2.46
CA LEU A 64 -0.37 -7.50 3.57
C LEU A 64 -1.19 -6.69 4.57
N PHE A 65 -2.40 -7.15 4.87
CA PHE A 65 -3.20 -6.60 5.96
C PHE A 65 -2.93 -7.43 7.22
N GLU A 66 -2.54 -6.76 8.30
CA GLU A 66 -2.34 -7.45 9.58
C GLU A 66 -3.67 -7.82 10.25
N ASP A 67 -4.73 -7.08 9.93
CA ASP A 67 -6.11 -7.39 10.32
C ASP A 67 -6.85 -8.29 9.33
N GLY A 68 -7.89 -8.95 9.84
CA GLY A 68 -8.89 -9.70 9.05
C GLY A 68 -9.85 -8.79 8.27
N VAL A 69 -9.32 -7.90 7.42
CA VAL A 69 -10.12 -7.00 6.58
C VAL A 69 -10.82 -7.78 5.49
N SER A 70 -12.09 -7.47 5.25
CA SER A 70 -12.82 -8.06 4.13
C SER A 70 -12.30 -7.51 2.81
N LEU A 71 -11.59 -8.35 2.04
CA LEU A 71 -11.17 -8.02 0.67
C LEU A 71 -12.33 -8.11 -0.34
N LYS A 72 -13.60 -8.16 0.12
CA LYS A 72 -14.78 -8.12 -0.75
C LYS A 72 -14.82 -6.78 -1.49
N GLY A 73 -14.52 -6.81 -2.79
CA GLY A 73 -14.46 -5.62 -3.65
C GLY A 73 -13.06 -5.32 -4.20
N PHE A 74 -12.03 -5.95 -3.65
CA PHE A 74 -10.66 -5.85 -4.15
C PHE A 74 -10.48 -6.81 -5.34
N ARG A 75 -10.83 -6.32 -6.54
CA ARG A 75 -10.78 -7.09 -7.78
C ARG A 75 -9.55 -6.75 -8.61
N LYS A 76 -9.05 -7.74 -9.34
CA LYS A 76 -7.99 -7.52 -10.34
C LYS A 76 -8.37 -6.38 -11.28
N GLY A 77 -7.43 -5.47 -11.51
CA GLY A 77 -7.60 -4.29 -12.35
C GLY A 77 -8.04 -3.03 -11.62
N TYR A 78 -8.54 -3.14 -10.37
CA TYR A 78 -8.93 -1.97 -9.57
C TYR A 78 -7.71 -1.29 -8.95
N THR A 79 -7.84 -0.01 -8.62
CA THR A 79 -6.78 0.75 -7.94
C THR A 79 -7.09 0.86 -6.45
N VAL A 80 -6.14 0.47 -5.61
CA VAL A 80 -6.17 0.68 -4.16
C VAL A 80 -5.39 1.91 -3.79
N ALA A 81 -5.88 2.60 -2.77
CA ALA A 81 -5.33 3.80 -2.18
C ALA A 81 -5.03 3.49 -0.71
N ILE A 82 -3.75 3.42 -0.35
CA ILE A 82 -3.28 3.03 0.96
C ILE A 82 -2.69 4.27 1.65
N PRO A 83 -3.46 4.94 2.51
CA PRO A 83 -2.97 6.09 3.26
C PRO A 83 -1.90 5.66 4.26
N GLY A 84 -0.83 6.46 4.39
CA GLY A 84 0.24 6.16 5.34
C GLY A 84 0.94 4.82 5.06
N ALA A 85 0.96 4.35 3.81
CA ALA A 85 1.62 3.10 3.45
C ALA A 85 3.09 3.09 3.91
N ARG A 86 3.51 1.97 4.50
CA ARG A 86 4.88 1.76 4.95
C ARG A 86 5.45 0.52 4.28
N ARG A 87 6.64 0.65 3.70
CA ARG A 87 7.34 -0.52 3.19
C ARG A 87 7.98 -1.26 4.36
N THR A 88 7.89 -2.58 4.33
CA THR A 88 8.71 -3.41 5.21
C THR A 88 9.90 -3.90 4.43
N ASP A 89 11.09 -3.45 4.82
CA ASP A 89 12.33 -4.09 4.41
C ASP A 89 12.43 -5.38 5.19
N ARG A 90 11.99 -6.49 4.61
CA ARG A 90 12.18 -7.78 5.25
C ARG A 90 13.65 -8.14 5.05
N GLU A 91 14.46 -8.07 6.12
CA GLU A 91 15.84 -8.56 6.11
C GLU A 91 15.90 -9.93 5.40
N GLY A 92 16.64 -9.97 4.30
CA GLY A 92 16.73 -11.12 3.42
C GLY A 92 16.84 -10.72 1.96
N GLU A 93 18.06 -10.79 1.45
CA GLU A 93 18.42 -10.70 0.03
C GLU A 93 17.40 -11.45 -0.86
N GLY A 94 16.73 -10.74 -1.77
CA GLY A 94 15.83 -11.35 -2.77
C GLY A 94 14.35 -11.53 -2.39
N LYS A 95 13.88 -11.04 -1.24
CA LYS A 95 12.45 -11.15 -0.88
C LYS A 95 11.61 -10.02 -1.51
N LYS A 96 10.49 -10.41 -2.12
CA LYS A 96 9.51 -9.56 -2.80
C LYS A 96 9.14 -8.35 -1.93
N ALA A 97 9.08 -7.16 -2.53
CA ALA A 97 8.60 -5.93 -1.90
C ALA A 97 7.26 -6.16 -1.17
N VAL A 98 7.17 -5.75 0.10
CA VAL A 98 5.95 -5.89 0.91
C VAL A 98 5.58 -4.55 1.57
N VAL A 99 4.31 -4.18 1.48
CA VAL A 99 3.68 -3.11 2.24
C VAL A 99 2.77 -3.75 3.28
N ARG A 100 2.93 -3.36 4.55
CA ARG A 100 2.05 -3.80 5.62
C ARG A 100 1.06 -2.71 5.99
N VAL A 101 -0.20 -3.11 6.14
CA VAL A 101 -1.26 -2.28 6.70
C VAL A 101 -1.47 -2.77 8.14
N PRO A 102 -1.08 -1.98 9.15
CA PRO A 102 -1.24 -2.34 10.55
C PRO A 102 -2.70 -2.60 10.93
N ALA A 103 -2.88 -3.32 12.04
CA ALA A 103 -4.18 -3.48 12.66
C ALA A 103 -4.83 -2.11 12.95
N GLY A 104 -6.14 -2.01 12.73
CA GLY A 104 -6.95 -0.79 12.82
C GLY A 104 -6.98 0.05 11.54
N ARG A 105 -6.00 -0.06 10.64
CA ARG A 105 -5.87 0.82 9.46
C ARG A 105 -6.42 0.23 8.16
N GLY A 106 -6.84 -1.03 8.17
CA GLY A 106 -7.41 -1.69 7.01
C GLY A 106 -8.65 -0.99 6.43
N ALA A 107 -9.46 -0.36 7.29
CA ALA A 107 -10.65 0.39 6.87
C ALA A 107 -10.31 1.71 6.16
N GLU A 108 -9.10 2.24 6.32
CA GLU A 108 -8.65 3.46 5.66
C GLU A 108 -8.24 3.22 4.20
N VAL A 109 -7.96 1.96 3.85
CA VAL A 109 -7.60 1.57 2.48
C VAL A 109 -8.82 1.64 1.59
N LYS A 110 -8.78 2.53 0.60
CA LYS A 110 -9.88 2.72 -0.36
C LYS A 110 -9.59 1.96 -1.64
N VAL A 111 -10.64 1.43 -2.26
CA VAL A 111 -10.57 0.81 -3.58
C VAL A 111 -11.39 1.64 -4.57
N SER A 112 -10.81 1.90 -5.73
CA SER A 112 -11.43 2.56 -6.86
C SER A 112 -11.52 1.58 -8.02
N THR A 113 -12.69 1.53 -8.66
CA THR A 113 -12.92 0.72 -9.87
C THR A 113 -12.24 1.31 -11.11
N GLN A 114 -11.81 2.56 -11.04
CA GLN A 114 -11.11 3.25 -12.13
C GLN A 114 -9.61 2.98 -12.05
N ARG A 115 -9.03 2.72 -13.22
CA ARG A 115 -7.58 2.72 -13.39
C ARG A 115 -7.08 4.16 -13.39
N LEU A 116 -6.36 4.54 -12.34
CA LEU A 116 -5.90 5.93 -12.14
C LEU A 116 -4.59 6.27 -12.85
N PHE A 117 -3.87 5.28 -13.40
CA PHE A 117 -2.59 5.42 -14.09
C PHE A 117 -2.29 4.25 -15.05
#